data_AF-A0AAU8TEA8-F1
#
_entry.id   AF-A0AAU8TEA8-F1
#
_cell.length_a   1.000
_cell.length_b   1.000
_cell.length_c   1.000
_cell.angle_alpha   90.00
_cell.angle_beta   90.00
_cell.angle_gamma   90.00
#
_symmetry.space_group_name_H-M   'P 1'
#
loop_
_entity.id
_entity.type
_entity.pdbx_description
1 polymer ?
#
loop_
_entity_poly.entity_id
_entity_poly.type
_entity_poly.pdbx_seq_one_letter_code
_entity_poly.pdbx_strand_id
1 'polypeptide(L)' 'MVTGDRKTHILVPDKGPHRSIVRRLEVLNNQEFTYSREVPREMVQTNENVRIYVVHAPYTGPIKTTPTN' A
#
# COMPACT_ATOMS: atom_id res chain seq x y z
N MET A 1 -5.33 0.37 -8.79
CA MET A 1 -4.82 0.25 -10.17
C MET A 1 -3.32 0.48 -10.22
N VAL A 2 -2.62 -0.09 -11.22
CA VAL A 2 -1.19 0.14 -11.48
C VAL A 2 -1.04 0.86 -12.83
N THR A 3 -0.16 1.85 -12.92
CA THR A 3 0.10 2.60 -14.16
C THR A 3 0.80 1.74 -15.22
N GLY A 4 0.70 2.13 -16.50
CA GLY A 4 1.27 1.36 -17.60
C GLY A 4 2.80 1.18 -17.55
N ASP A 5 3.51 2.13 -16.92
CA ASP A 5 4.95 2.05 -16.67
C ASP A 5 5.32 1.15 -15.48
N ARG A 6 4.32 0.61 -14.76
CA ARG A 6 4.46 -0.25 -13.58
C ARG A 6 5.22 0.38 -12.40
N LYS A 7 5.34 1.71 -12.36
CA LYS A 7 6.05 2.44 -11.28
C LYS A 7 5.13 3.04 -10.23
N THR A 8 3.83 3.09 -10.50
CA THR A 8 2.88 3.74 -9.60
C THR A 8 1.68 2.85 -9.31
N HIS A 9 1.33 2.77 -8.03
CA HIS A 9 0.09 2.17 -7.55
C HIS A 9 -0.85 3.27 -7.06
N ILE A 10 -2.10 3.25 -7.55
CA ILE A 10 -3.15 4.20 -7.18
C ILE A 10 -4.31 3.43 -6.56
N LEU A 11 -4.60 3.72 -5.30
CA LEU A 11 -5.81 3.26 -4.60
C LEU A 11 -6.84 4.39 -4.59
N VAL A 12 -8.06 4.10 -5.03
CA VAL A 12 -9.22 4.99 -4.94
C VAL A 12 -10.21 4.31 -4.00
N PRO A 13 -10.29 4.73 -2.72
CA PRO A 13 -11.23 4.14 -1.77
C PRO A 13 -12.68 4.54 -2.09
N ASP A 14 -13.64 3.62 -1.96
CA ASP A 14 -15.07 3.92 -2.11
C ASP A 14 -15.62 4.75 -0.94
N LYS A 15 -15.02 4.61 0.25
CA LYS A 15 -15.38 5.30 1.50
C LYS A 15 -14.12 5.80 2.20
N GLY A 16 -14.22 6.92 2.91
CA GLY A 16 -13.15 7.49 3.73
C GLY A 16 -12.73 8.91 3.33
N PRO A 17 -11.79 9.53 4.07
CA PRO A 17 -11.42 10.93 3.90
C PRO A 17 -10.51 11.19 2.69
N HIS A 18 -9.93 10.14 2.10
CA HIS A 18 -8.98 10.27 1.00
C HIS A 18 -9.63 9.92 -0.33
N ARG A 19 -9.66 10.89 -1.26
CA ARG A 19 -10.12 10.67 -2.63
C ARG A 19 -9.25 9.69 -3.41
N SER A 20 -7.94 9.71 -3.16
CA SER A 20 -6.98 8.79 -3.78
C SER A 20 -5.70 8.72 -2.98
N ILE A 21 -5.04 7.56 -3.01
CA ILE A 21 -3.71 7.36 -2.43
C ILE A 21 -2.78 6.87 -3.53
N VAL A 22 -1.74 7.65 -3.81
CA VAL A 22 -0.73 7.37 -4.84
C VAL A 22 0.55 6.92 -4.15
N ARG A 23 1.13 5.80 -4.60
CA ARG A 23 2.34 5.21 -4.03
C ARG A 23 3.31 4.79 -5.13
N ARG A 24 4.61 4.96 -4.86
CA ARG A 24 5.65 4.44 -5.73
C ARG A 24 5.75 2.93 -5.56
N LEU A 25 5.74 2.19 -6.67
CA LEU A 25 6.03 0.77 -6.71
C LEU A 25 7.54 0.57 -6.77
N GLU A 26 8.02 -0.34 -5.94
CA GLU A 26 9.43 -0.73 -5.88
C GLU A 26 9.62 -2.15 -6.42
N VAL A 27 8.68 -3.05 -6.17
CA VAL A 27 8.66 -4.43 -6.70
C VAL A 27 7.24 -4.82 -7.13
N LEU A 28 7.12 -5.43 -8.30
CA LEU A 28 5.88 -5.98 -8.82
C LEU A 28 6.15 -7.26 -9.62
N ASN A 29 5.87 -8.42 -9.01
CA ASN A 29 5.93 -9.75 -9.64
C ASN A 29 4.92 -10.72 -8.96
N ASN A 30 4.96 -12.00 -9.32
CA ASN A 30 3.99 -13.00 -8.83
C ASN A 30 4.23 -13.44 -7.38
N GLN A 31 5.37 -13.09 -6.81
CA GLN A 31 5.82 -13.48 -5.48
C GLN A 31 5.83 -12.30 -4.51
N GLU A 32 5.92 -11.08 -5.04
CA GLU A 32 6.08 -9.86 -4.25
C GLU A 32 5.40 -8.65 -4.87
N PHE A 33 4.70 -7.90 -4.03
CA PHE A 33 4.20 -6.57 -4.30
C PHE A 33 4.69 -5.61 -3.20
N THR A 34 5.60 -4.71 -3.57
CA THR A 34 6.21 -3.74 -2.64
C THR A 34 6.00 -2.32 -3.12
N TYR A 35 5.48 -1.47 -2.23
CA TYR A 35 5.41 -0.03 -2.44
C TYR A 35 6.12 0.72 -1.32
N SER A 36 6.58 1.93 -1.62
CA SER A 36 7.14 2.84 -0.62
C SER A 36 6.18 3.97 -0.26
N ARG A 37 6.28 4.46 0.98
CA ARG A 37 5.56 5.63 1.47
C ARG A 37 6.32 6.31 2.60
N GLU A 38 6.02 7.58 2.83
CA GLU A 38 6.49 8.30 3.99
C GLU A 38 5.47 8.23 5.13
N VAL A 39 5.98 7.98 6.33
CA VAL A 39 5.23 7.93 7.58
C VAL A 39 6.08 8.55 8.68
N PRO A 40 5.48 9.10 9.75
CA PRO A 40 6.24 9.47 10.93
C PRO A 40 7.00 8.26 11.49
N ARG A 41 8.26 8.45 11.90
CA ARG A 41 9.05 7.41 12.54
C ARG A 41 8.28 6.83 13.72
N GLU A 42 8.21 5.49 13.79
CA GLU A 42 7.44 4.75 14.80
C GLU A 42 5.93 5.03 14.79
N MET A 43 5.40 5.63 13.71
CA MET A 43 4.00 6.05 13.58
C MET A 43 3.56 7.10 14.62
N VAL A 44 4.51 7.80 15.24
CA VAL A 44 4.25 8.90 16.18
C VAL A 44 4.30 10.23 15.44
N GLN A 45 3.18 10.95 15.37
CA GLN A 45 3.03 12.15 14.52
C GLN A 45 4.05 13.27 14.75
N THR A 46 4.61 13.37 15.96
CA THR A 46 5.61 14.39 16.30
C THR A 46 7.02 14.06 15.79
N ASN A 47 7.24 12.84 15.32
CA ASN A 47 8.55 12.40 14.85
C ASN A 47 8.77 12.80 13.39
N GLU A 48 10.04 12.85 12.98
CA GLU A 48 10.42 13.03 11.58
C GLU A 48 9.81 11.94 10.68
N ASN A 49 9.50 12.31 9.44
CA ASN A 49 9.04 11.34 8.46
C ASN A 49 10.20 10.47 7.96
N VAL A 50 9.93 9.18 7.84
CA VAL A 50 10.83 8.19 7.27
C VAL A 50 10.15 7.49 6.10
N ARG A 51 10.95 7.08 5.11
CA ARG A 51 10.48 6.22 4.03
C ARG A 51 10.49 4.77 4.48
N ILE A 52 9.34 4.12 4.36
CA ILE A 52 9.18 2.69 4.60
C ILE A 52 8.84 1.95 3.31
N TYR A 53 9.09 0.63 3.31
CA TYR A 53 8.76 -0.29 2.23
C TYR A 53 7.77 -1.33 2.75
N VAL A 54 6.57 -1.37 2.16
CA VAL A 54 5.52 -2.28 2.59
C VAL A 54 5.49 -3.47 1.64
N VAL A 55 6.01 -4.60 2.12
CA VAL A 55 6.17 -5.84 1.35
C VAL A 55 4.93 -6.71 1.50
N HIS A 56 4.40 -7.21 0.38
CA HIS A 56 3.30 -8.17 0.34
C HIS A 56 3.75 -9.42 -0.40
N ALA A 57 3.38 -10.59 0.13
CA ALA A 57 3.54 -11.89 -0.50
C ALA A 57 2.16 -12.53 -0.72
N PRO A 58 2.03 -13.52 -1.62
CA PRO A 58 0.80 -14.29 -1.78
C PRO A 58 0.30 -14.84 -0.44
N TYR A 59 -0.97 -14.59 -0.14
CA TYR A 59 -1.60 -15.11 1.08
C TYR A 59 -1.92 -16.60 0.94
N THR A 60 -1.43 -17.42 1.86
CA THR A 60 -1.60 -18.89 1.85
C THR A 60 -2.42 -19.41 3.03
N GLY A 61 -2.90 -18.54 3.91
CA GLY A 61 -3.71 -18.90 5.07
C GLY A 61 -5.21 -19.08 4.75
N PRO A 62 -6.02 -19.48 5.74
CA PRO A 62 -7.47 -19.55 5.60
C PRO A 62 -8.06 -18.13 5.53
N ILE A 63 -8.72 -17.79 4.41
CA ILE A 63 -9.41 -16.49 4.26
C ILE A 63 -10.57 -16.42 5.24
N LYS A 64 -10.52 -15.46 6.17
CA LYS A 64 -11.66 -15.05 6.99
C LYS A 64 -11.97 -13.60 6.67
N THR A 65 -12.86 -13.38 5.72
CA THR A 65 -13.37 -12.04 5.44
C THR A 65 -14.89 -12.09 5.42
N THR A 66 -15.52 -11.12 6.06
CA THR A 66 -16.95 -10.86 5.93
C THR A 66 -17.07 -9.67 4.97
N PRO A 67 -17.67 -9.85 3.78
CA PRO A 67 -17.95 -8.72 2.91
C PRO A 67 -18.79 -7.69 3.68
N THR A 68 -18.39 -6.43 3.64
CA THR A 68 -19.19 -5.32 4.15
C THR A 68 -19.97 -4.74 2.98
N ASN A 69 -21.31 -4.75 3.06
CA ASN A 69 -22.20 -4.07 2.10
C ASN A 69 -22.12 -2.53 2.25
#